data_AF-A0A174IB44-F1
#
_entry.id   AF-A0A174IB44-F1
#
_cell.length_a   1.000
_cell.length_b   1.000
_cell.length_c   1.000
_cell.angle_alpha   90.00
_cell.angle_beta   90.00
_cell.angle_gamma   90.00
#
_symmetry.space_group_name_H-M   'P 1'
#
loop_
_entity.id
_entity.type
_entity.pdbx_description
1 polymer ?
#
loop_
_entity_poly.entity_id
_entity_poly.type
_entity_poly.pdbx_seq_one_letter_code
_entity_poly.pdbx_strand_id
1 'polypeptide(L)'
;MKVIKKDGRIQSFDISKVRSSILGASIDSNTIINESDLKIVSNRVVKVLNSIREENGITSTYEIFAVIIDSLNKYRFKDIASAYLGYKEKCCK
;
A
#
# COMPACT_ATOMS: atom_id res chain seq x y z
N MET A 1 -9.99 -10.78 -6.87
CA MET A 1 -10.35 -9.38 -7.17
C MET A 1 -9.63 -8.85 -8.41
N LYS A 2 -10.22 -7.87 -9.10
CA LYS A 2 -9.59 -7.14 -10.22
C LYS A 2 -9.27 -5.69 -9.82
N VAL A 3 -8.32 -5.07 -10.52
CA VAL A 3 -7.90 -3.69 -10.28
C VAL A 3 -8.11 -2.86 -11.53
N ILE A 4 -8.90 -1.78 -11.43
CA ILE A 4 -8.92 -0.73 -12.44
C ILE A 4 -7.74 0.24 -12.22
N LYS A 5 -6.94 0.39 -13.27
CA LYS A 5 -5.77 1.26 -13.33
C LYS A 5 -6.19 2.71 -13.61
N LYS A 6 -5.26 3.65 -13.41
CA LYS A 6 -5.50 5.09 -13.66
C LYS A 6 -5.88 5.38 -15.12
N ASP A 7 -5.37 4.57 -16.04
CA ASP A 7 -5.67 4.63 -17.48
C ASP A 7 -6.92 3.82 -17.89
N GLY A 8 -7.69 3.32 -16.91
CA GLY A 8 -8.90 2.54 -17.14
C GLY A 8 -8.68 1.05 -17.45
N ARG A 9 -7.43 0.60 -17.63
CA ARG A 9 -7.16 -0.84 -17.86
C ARG A 9 -7.54 -1.68 -16.64
N ILE A 10 -8.04 -2.88 -16.89
CA ILE A 10 -8.37 -3.86 -15.84
C ILE A 10 -7.32 -4.96 -15.85
N GLN A 11 -6.78 -5.28 -14.66
CA GLN A 11 -5.85 -6.39 -14.47
C GLN A 11 -6.21 -7.18 -13.21
N SER A 12 -5.70 -8.40 -13.09
CA SER A 12 -5.74 -9.14 -11.84
C SER A 12 -4.97 -8.40 -10.74
N PHE A 13 -5.49 -8.45 -9.52
CA PHE A 13 -4.75 -8.00 -8.35
C PHE A 13 -3.56 -8.93 -8.10
N ASP A 14 -2.46 -8.34 -7.69
CA ASP A 14 -1.21 -9.04 -7.42
C ASP A 14 -0.58 -8.47 -6.15
N ILE A 15 -0.51 -9.30 -5.11
CA ILE A 15 0.03 -8.92 -3.81
C ILE A 15 1.52 -8.55 -3.89
N SER A 16 2.27 -9.10 -4.86
CA SER A 16 3.68 -8.77 -5.04
C SER A 16 3.86 -7.28 -5.36
N LYS A 17 2.92 -6.68 -6.11
CA LYS A 17 2.94 -5.23 -6.41
C LYS A 17 2.71 -4.38 -5.17
N VAL A 18 1.85 -4.81 -4.25
CA VAL A 18 1.67 -4.14 -2.95
C VAL A 18 2.97 -4.18 -2.16
N ARG A 19 3.60 -5.35 -2.09
CA ARG A 19 4.85 -5.56 -1.36
C ARG A 19 5.99 -4.70 -1.92
N SER A 20 6.21 -4.73 -3.23
CA SER A 20 7.24 -3.90 -3.88
C SER A 20 6.99 -2.41 -3.69
N SER A 21 5.72 -1.99 -3.68
CA SER A 21 5.35 -0.58 -3.47
C SER A 21 5.66 -0.11 -2.05
N ILE A 22 5.39 -0.94 -1.04
CA ILE A 22 5.74 -0.66 0.37
C ILE A 22 7.26 -0.62 0.56
N LEU A 23 7.98 -1.61 -0.01
CA LEU A 23 9.44 -1.66 0.06
C LEU A 23 10.10 -0.45 -0.59
N GLY A 24 9.55 0.04 -1.71
CA GLY A 24 10.02 1.30 -2.32
C GLY A 24 9.93 2.48 -1.35
N ALA A 25 8.79 2.65 -0.68
CA ALA A 25 8.63 3.73 0.30
C ALA A 25 9.48 3.53 1.56
N SER A 26 9.78 2.30 1.96
CA SER A 26 10.69 2.06 3.09
C SER A 26 12.11 2.49 2.75
N ILE A 27 12.56 2.26 1.51
CA ILE A 27 13.82 2.77 0.99
C ILE A 27 13.80 4.31 0.94
N ASP A 28 12.74 4.90 0.40
CA ASP A 28 12.60 6.37 0.29
C ASP A 28 12.58 7.08 1.66
N SER A 29 12.06 6.41 2.69
CA SER A 29 12.04 6.91 4.08
C SER A 29 13.26 6.51 4.91
N ASN A 30 14.22 5.78 4.34
CA ASN A 30 15.34 5.17 5.08
C ASN A 30 14.89 4.40 6.34
N THR A 31 13.72 3.77 6.27
CA THR A 31 13.12 2.99 7.37
C THR A 31 13.22 1.51 7.06
N ILE A 32 13.69 0.72 8.02
CA ILE A 32 13.81 -0.73 7.87
C ILE A 32 12.42 -1.37 7.98
N ILE A 33 12.09 -2.22 7.02
CA ILE A 33 10.97 -3.16 7.09
C ILE A 33 11.50 -4.55 6.72
N ASN A 34 11.24 -5.55 7.57
CA ASN A 34 11.67 -6.91 7.29
C ASN A 34 10.59 -7.69 6.53
N GLU A 35 10.92 -8.91 6.11
CA GLU A 35 10.01 -9.78 5.36
C GLU A 35 8.73 -10.13 6.13
N SER A 36 8.84 -10.37 7.44
CA SER A 36 7.70 -10.68 8.30
C SER A 36 6.73 -9.49 8.41
N ASP A 37 7.27 -8.29 8.60
CA ASP A 37 6.48 -7.05 8.63
C ASP A 37 5.80 -6.82 7.28
N LEU A 38 6.54 -6.96 6.19
CA LEU A 38 6.02 -6.79 4.84
C LEU A 38 4.87 -7.75 4.54
N LYS A 39 4.99 -9.01 4.97
CA LYS A 39 3.93 -10.02 4.88
C LYS A 39 2.69 -9.65 5.70
N ILE A 40 2.88 -9.19 6.94
CA ILE A 40 1.78 -8.77 7.82
C ILE A 40 1.02 -7.59 7.20
N VAL A 41 1.74 -6.55 6.78
CA VAL A 41 1.14 -5.34 6.18
C VAL A 41 0.44 -5.68 4.86
N SER A 42 1.08 -6.43 3.96
CA SER A 42 0.47 -6.78 2.67
C SER A 42 -0.77 -7.66 2.82
N ASN A 43 -0.76 -8.59 3.77
CA ASN A 43 -1.93 -9.44 4.03
C ASN A 43 -3.08 -8.63 4.63
N ARG A 44 -2.79 -7.63 5.47
CA ARG A 44 -3.82 -6.70 5.95
C ARG A 44 -4.46 -5.94 4.79
N VAL A 45 -3.68 -5.44 3.84
CA VAL A 45 -4.20 -4.74 2.65
C VAL A 45 -5.19 -5.63 1.90
N VAL A 46 -4.82 -6.89 1.63
CA VAL A 46 -5.70 -7.86 0.97
C VAL A 46 -6.97 -8.10 1.79
N LYS A 47 -6.84 -8.28 3.11
CA LYS A 47 -7.99 -8.50 4.00
C LYS A 47 -8.97 -7.32 3.99
N VAL A 48 -8.47 -6.09 4.04
CA VAL A 48 -9.31 -4.87 4.00
C VAL A 48 -9.99 -4.73 2.64
N LEU A 49 -9.26 -4.92 1.54
CA LEU A 49 -9.85 -4.88 0.19
C LEU A 49 -10.95 -5.93 0.01
N ASN A 50 -10.71 -7.17 0.46
CA ASN A 50 -11.71 -8.24 0.43
C ASN A 50 -12.94 -7.91 1.27
N SER A 51 -12.78 -7.22 2.41
CA SER A 51 -13.94 -6.82 3.23
C SER A 51 -14.80 -5.70 2.60
N ILE A 52 -14.22 -4.89 1.71
CA ILE A 52 -14.92 -3.78 1.05
C ILE A 52 -15.54 -4.23 -0.28
N ARG A 53 -14.82 -5.06 -1.05
CA ARG A 53 -15.15 -5.40 -2.44
C ARG A 53 -15.57 -6.85 -2.64
N GLU A 54 -15.46 -7.69 -1.62
CA GLU A 54 -15.60 -9.15 -1.73
C GLU A 54 -14.55 -9.76 -2.68
N GLU A 55 -14.47 -11.09 -2.71
CA GLU A 55 -13.37 -11.79 -3.39
C GLU A 55 -13.34 -11.56 -4.92
N ASN A 56 -14.52 -11.37 -5.53
CA ASN A 56 -14.69 -11.17 -6.97
C ASN A 56 -14.90 -9.71 -7.38
N GLY A 57 -14.80 -8.78 -6.44
CA GLY A 57 -14.99 -7.36 -6.72
C GLY A 57 -13.89 -6.72 -7.56
N ILE A 58 -14.19 -5.49 -7.98
CA ILE A 58 -13.26 -4.59 -8.66
C ILE A 58 -12.87 -3.49 -7.67
N THR A 59 -11.57 -3.34 -7.44
CA THR A 59 -10.99 -2.21 -6.69
C THR A 59 -10.27 -1.26 -7.66
N SER A 60 -9.90 -0.07 -7.20
CA SER A 60 -9.14 0.91 -7.98
C SER A 60 -7.72 1.07 -7.45
N THR A 61 -6.81 1.56 -8.30
CA THR A 61 -5.45 1.91 -7.86
C THR A 61 -5.46 2.92 -6.70
N TYR A 62 -6.44 3.83 -6.65
CA TYR A 62 -6.58 4.83 -5.59
C TYR A 62 -7.06 4.21 -4.27
N GLU A 63 -7.96 3.22 -4.33
CA GLU A 63 -8.43 2.49 -3.15
C GLU A 63 -7.31 1.63 -2.55
N ILE A 64 -6.55 0.92 -3.39
CA ILE A 64 -5.36 0.18 -2.95
C ILE A 64 -4.36 1.13 -2.27
N PHE A 65 -4.09 2.29 -2.88
CA PHE A 65 -3.20 3.30 -2.32
C PHE A 65 -3.66 3.75 -0.92
N ALA A 66 -4.94 4.08 -0.74
CA ALA A 66 -5.50 4.49 0.55
C ALA A 66 -5.42 3.37 1.60
N VAL A 67 -5.71 2.12 1.21
CA VAL A 67 -5.65 0.97 2.11
C VAL A 67 -4.21 0.62 2.53
N ILE A 68 -3.21 0.83 1.65
CA ILE A 68 -1.79 0.70 2.01
C ILE A 68 -1.44 1.70 3.11
N ILE A 69 -1.83 2.98 2.95
CA ILE A 69 -1.60 4.02 3.96
C ILE A 69 -2.29 3.69 5.29
N ASP A 70 -3.55 3.27 5.28
CA ASP A 70 -4.24 2.80 6.50
C ASP A 70 -3.47 1.66 7.18
N SER A 71 -3.04 0.69 6.39
CA SER A 71 -2.36 -0.50 6.89
C SER A 71 -1.01 -0.17 7.53
N LEU A 72 -0.21 0.68 6.89
CA LEU A 72 1.06 1.15 7.45
C LEU A 72 0.85 1.93 8.75
N ASN A 73 -0.11 2.85 8.78
CA ASN A 73 -0.46 3.61 9.98
C ASN A 73 -0.93 2.72 11.12
N LYS A 74 -1.72 1.68 10.81
CA LYS A 74 -2.21 0.71 11.80
C LYS A 74 -1.06 -0.01 12.51
N TYR A 75 0.01 -0.34 11.78
CA TYR A 75 1.20 -1.01 12.32
C TYR A 75 2.32 -0.03 12.71
N ARG A 76 2.03 1.27 12.83
CA ARG A 76 2.96 2.32 13.27
C ARG A 76 4.15 2.58 12.33
N PHE A 77 4.08 2.15 11.07
CA PHE A 77 5.05 2.49 10.02
C PHE A 77 4.76 3.88 9.41
N LYS A 78 4.70 4.91 10.26
CA LYS A 78 4.28 6.27 9.86
C LYS A 78 5.25 6.93 8.88
N ASP A 79 6.55 6.66 9.02
CA ASP A 79 7.58 7.24 8.14
C ASP A 79 7.47 6.67 6.73
N ILE A 80 7.25 5.36 6.62
CA ILE A 80 6.96 4.67 5.35
C ILE A 80 5.66 5.21 4.74
N ALA A 81 4.60 5.37 5.54
CA ALA A 81 3.33 5.91 5.07
C ALA A 81 3.48 7.35 4.54
N SER A 82 4.29 8.18 5.21
CA SER A 82 4.55 9.56 4.82
C SER A 82 5.35 9.64 3.52
N ALA A 83 6.39 8.82 3.38
CA ALA A 83 7.13 8.69 2.13
C ALA A 83 6.25 8.17 0.99
N TYR A 84 5.39 7.19 1.25
CA TYR A 84 4.45 6.64 0.26
C TYR A 84 3.43 7.68 -0.23
N LEU A 85 2.98 8.57 0.67
CA LEU A 85 2.13 9.71 0.32
C LEU A 85 2.86 10.76 -0.53
N GLY A 86 4.19 10.72 -0.59
CA GLY A 86 5.02 11.77 -1.19
C GLY A 86 5.13 13.02 -0.31
N TYR A 87 4.85 12.92 1.00
CA TYR A 87 5.16 14.00 1.93
C TYR A 87 6.67 14.06 2.12
N LYS A 88 7.32 15.04 1.50
CA LYS A 88 8.61 15.53 1.98
C LYS A 88 8.29 16.44 3.16
N GLU A 89 8.85 16.18 4.35
CA GLU A 89 8.88 17.19 5.39
C GLU A 89 9.38 18.49 4.76
N LYS A 90 8.66 19.59 4.99
CA LYS A 90 9.16 20.91 4.60
C LYS A 90 10.49 21.06 5.33
N CYS A 91 11.61 21.06 4.62
CA CYS A 91 12.84 21.58 5.19
C CYS A 91 12.51 22.98 5.71
N CYS A 92 12.47 23.15 7.03
CA CYS A 92 12.56 24.46 7.63
C CYS A 92 13.90 25.03 7.15
N LYS A 93 13.84 25.93 6.18
CA LYS A 93 14.95 26.80 5.82
C LYS A 93 15.09 27.90 6.87
#